data_AF-A0A2N5XJM8-F1
#
_entry.id   AF-A0A2N5XJM8-F1
#
_cell.length_a   1.000
_cell.length_b   1.000
_cell.length_c   1.000
_cell.angle_alpha   90.00
_cell.angle_beta   90.00
_cell.angle_gamma   90.00
#
_symmetry.space_group_name_H-M   'P 1'
#
loop_
_entity.id
_entity.type
_entity.pdbx_description
1 polymer ?
#
loop_
_entity_poly.entity_id
_entity_poly.type
_entity_poly.pdbx_seq_one_letter_code
_entity_poly.pdbx_strand_id
1 'polypeptide(L)'
;MTGGCPRLYRAANDPPRGGAPVSNGNGIRATARGTAPVPLSVLDLATVGSGTTAAQALRTSVELARTAETHGFHRFWVAEHHSMPGIASSSPAVLLAHLAAHTGTLRLGSGGVMLPNHAPLVVAEQFGTLEALAPGRIDLGLGRAPGTDRAT
;
A
#
# COMPACT_ATOMS: atom_id res chain seq x y z
N MET A 1 39.47 -1.87 -33.94
CA MET A 1 38.91 -1.64 -32.59
C MET A 1 38.28 -0.26 -32.64
N THR A 2 36.97 -0.10 -32.83
CA THR A 2 35.90 -0.32 -31.86
C THR A 2 34.55 -0.46 -32.60
N GLY A 3 33.88 -1.60 -32.45
CA GLY A 3 32.52 -1.81 -32.98
C GLY A 3 31.51 -1.67 -31.85
N GLY A 4 30.69 -0.62 -31.90
CA GLY A 4 29.66 -0.32 -30.91
C GLY A 4 28.48 -1.28 -30.97
N CYS A 5 28.08 -1.79 -29.80
CA CYS A 5 26.90 -2.61 -29.59
C CYS A 5 25.63 -1.72 -29.60
N PRO A 6 24.59 -1.99 -30.40
CA PRO A 6 23.35 -1.24 -30.30
C PRO A 6 22.51 -1.75 -29.12
N ARG A 7 22.31 -0.87 -28.13
CA ARG A 7 21.27 -0.99 -27.10
C ARG A 7 19.89 -1.15 -27.74
N LEU A 8 19.27 -2.31 -27.56
CA LEU A 8 17.83 -2.47 -27.76
C LEU A 8 17.10 -1.97 -26.50
N TYR A 9 16.71 -0.69 -26.54
CA TYR A 9 15.67 -0.15 -25.67
C TYR A 9 14.32 -0.62 -26.22
N ARG A 10 13.77 -1.72 -25.67
CA ARG A 10 12.40 -2.15 -25.96
C ARG A 10 11.47 -1.39 -25.02
N ALA A 11 10.51 -0.69 -25.62
CA ALA A 11 9.59 0.24 -24.99
C ALA A 11 8.85 -0.36 -23.77
N ALA A 12 8.86 0.38 -22.66
CA ALA A 12 8.15 0.09 -21.42
C ALA A 12 6.65 0.49 -21.46
N ASN A 13 6.02 0.53 -22.64
CA ASN A 13 4.67 1.06 -22.85
C ASN A 13 3.65 0.02 -23.34
N ASP A 14 3.91 -1.28 -23.19
CA ASP A 14 2.83 -2.25 -23.37
C ASP A 14 1.84 -2.13 -22.19
N PRO A 15 0.53 -1.97 -22.43
CA PRO A 15 -0.46 -2.06 -21.36
C PRO A 15 -0.33 -3.43 -20.70
N PRO A 16 -0.47 -3.56 -19.36
CA PRO A 16 -0.42 -4.85 -18.72
C PRO A 16 -1.51 -5.72 -19.36
N ARG A 17 -1.10 -6.80 -20.05
CA ARG A 17 -2.03 -7.79 -20.58
C ARG A 17 -2.93 -8.21 -19.42
N GLY A 18 -4.21 -7.89 -19.54
CA GLY A 18 -5.22 -8.21 -18.54
C GLY A 18 -5.27 -9.72 -18.34
N GLY A 19 -4.49 -10.21 -17.37
CA GLY A 19 -4.63 -11.56 -16.87
C GLY A 19 -5.96 -11.63 -16.13
N ALA A 20 -6.87 -12.47 -16.61
CA ALA A 20 -8.08 -12.79 -15.88
C ALA A 20 -7.72 -13.18 -14.43
N PRO A 21 -8.56 -12.83 -13.42
CA PRO A 21 -8.32 -13.23 -12.05
C PRO A 21 -8.22 -14.76 -12.00
N VAL A 22 -7.01 -15.27 -11.78
CA VAL A 22 -6.79 -16.71 -11.65
C VAL A 22 -7.19 -17.11 -10.24
N SER A 23 -8.40 -17.63 -10.08
CA SER A 23 -8.77 -18.35 -8.87
C SER A 23 -8.10 -19.71 -8.92
N ASN A 24 -6.92 -19.87 -8.31
CA ASN A 24 -6.16 -21.12 -8.29
C ASN A 24 -6.81 -22.22 -7.41
N GLY A 25 -8.14 -22.25 -7.26
CA GLY A 25 -8.86 -23.23 -6.42
C GLY A 25 -8.56 -23.15 -4.91
N ASN A 26 -7.60 -22.33 -4.49
CA ASN A 26 -7.07 -22.27 -3.13
C ASN A 26 -7.67 -21.12 -2.29
N GLY A 27 -8.78 -20.51 -2.74
CA GLY A 27 -9.49 -19.44 -2.03
C GLY A 27 -8.80 -18.07 -1.97
N ILE A 28 -7.56 -17.93 -2.45
CA ILE A 28 -6.82 -16.66 -2.46
C ILE A 28 -7.38 -15.72 -3.55
N ARG A 29 -7.96 -14.60 -3.13
CA ARG A 29 -8.45 -13.52 -4.01
C ARG A 29 -7.35 -12.50 -4.31
N ALA A 30 -6.31 -12.91 -5.02
CA ALA A 30 -5.21 -12.04 -5.45
C ALA A 30 -4.48 -12.62 -6.66
N THR A 31 -3.83 -11.77 -7.45
CA THR A 31 -3.10 -12.18 -8.65
C THR A 31 -1.60 -12.24 -8.34
N ALA A 32 -0.97 -13.39 -8.56
CA ALA A 32 0.48 -13.52 -8.48
C ALA A 32 1.10 -12.84 -9.72
N ARG A 33 2.16 -12.08 -9.51
CA ARG A 33 2.95 -11.48 -10.59
C ARG A 33 4.41 -11.92 -10.45
N GLY A 34 5.12 -11.97 -11.56
CA GLY A 34 6.51 -12.46 -11.58
C GLY A 34 6.60 -13.97 -11.38
N THR A 35 7.64 -14.42 -10.67
CA THR A 35 7.95 -15.84 -10.43
C THR A 35 7.50 -16.35 -9.06
N ALA A 36 6.85 -15.50 -8.26
CA ALA A 36 6.41 -15.89 -6.93
C ALA A 36 5.31 -16.97 -7.02
N PRO A 37 5.35 -18.02 -6.18
CA PRO A 37 4.36 -19.10 -6.21
C PRO A 37 2.98 -18.66 -5.73
N VAL A 38 2.89 -17.52 -5.04
CA VAL A 38 1.66 -16.91 -4.52
C VAL A 38 1.71 -15.39 -4.63
N PRO A 39 0.56 -14.69 -4.61
CA PRO A 39 0.53 -13.23 -4.58
C PRO A 39 1.21 -12.69 -3.32
N LEU A 40 2.15 -11.76 -3.48
CA LEU A 40 2.83 -11.09 -2.38
C LEU A 40 2.27 -9.70 -2.15
N SER A 41 2.28 -9.23 -0.90
CA SER A 41 1.73 -7.94 -0.47
C SER A 41 2.57 -7.37 0.66
N VAL A 42 2.46 -6.07 0.91
CA VAL A 42 3.19 -5.37 2.00
C VAL A 42 2.19 -4.89 3.05
N LEU A 43 2.55 -5.05 4.32
CA LEU A 43 1.95 -4.32 5.44
C LEU A 43 3.04 -3.43 6.04
N ASP A 44 2.89 -2.13 5.88
CA ASP A 44 3.81 -1.13 6.38
C ASP A 44 3.27 -0.48 7.65
N LEU A 45 4.14 -0.36 8.66
CA LEU A 45 3.85 0.38 9.89
C LEU A 45 4.33 1.83 9.78
N ALA A 46 5.12 2.20 8.76
CA ALA A 46 5.87 3.47 8.72
C ALA A 46 6.76 3.62 9.96
N THR A 47 7.61 2.61 10.21
CA THR A 47 8.46 2.55 11.40
C THR A 47 9.48 3.67 11.44
N VAL A 48 9.55 4.37 12.57
CA VAL A 48 10.58 5.37 12.86
C VAL A 48 11.77 4.66 13.50
N GLY A 49 12.81 4.42 12.71
CA GLY A 49 14.05 3.79 13.15
C GLY A 49 14.88 4.68 14.09
N SER A 50 15.82 4.08 14.81
CA SER A 50 16.75 4.81 15.68
C SER A 50 17.49 5.91 14.90
N GLY A 51 17.52 7.13 15.43
CA GLY A 51 18.15 8.29 14.80
C GLY A 51 17.39 8.85 13.59
N THR A 52 16.17 8.38 13.32
CA THR A 52 15.33 8.89 12.24
C THR A 52 14.07 9.59 12.77
N THR A 53 13.40 10.33 11.89
CA THR A 53 12.21 11.11 12.18
C THR A 53 10.98 10.49 11.51
N ALA A 54 9.78 10.82 12.00
CA ALA A 54 8.53 10.43 11.35
C ALA A 54 8.47 10.89 9.88
N ALA A 55 9.00 12.09 9.59
CA ALA A 55 9.06 12.60 8.22
C ALA A 55 9.95 11.73 7.30
N GLN A 56 11.06 11.19 7.82
CA GLN A 56 11.90 10.24 7.08
C GLN A 56 11.17 8.92 6.88
N ALA A 57 10.53 8.38 7.92
CA ALA A 57 9.76 7.13 7.83
C ALA A 57 8.66 7.21 6.76
N LEU A 58 7.90 8.30 6.73
CA LEU A 58 6.84 8.51 5.73
C LEU A 58 7.39 8.62 4.30
N ARG A 59 8.56 9.25 4.10
CA ARG A 59 9.23 9.25 2.79
C ARG A 59 9.68 7.85 2.39
N THR A 60 10.21 7.07 3.33
CA THR A 60 10.56 5.67 3.10
C THR A 60 9.33 4.83 2.75
N SER A 61 8.16 5.09 3.34
CA SER A 61 6.92 4.40 2.93
C SER A 61 6.55 4.67 1.48
N VAL A 62 6.75 5.90 0.97
CA VAL A 62 6.55 6.23 -0.46
C VAL A 62 7.53 5.47 -1.35
N GLU A 63 8.81 5.45 -0.98
CA GLU A 63 9.84 4.70 -1.72
C GLU A 63 9.55 3.20 -1.73
N LEU A 64 9.11 2.64 -0.60
CA LEU A 64 8.73 1.24 -0.47
C LEU A 64 7.49 0.92 -1.31
N ALA A 65 6.47 1.79 -1.32
CA ALA A 65 5.28 1.60 -2.14
C ALA A 65 5.60 1.63 -3.64
N ARG A 66 6.44 2.56 -4.09
CA ARG A 66 6.94 2.60 -5.48
C ARG A 66 7.72 1.34 -5.83
N THR A 67 8.58 0.87 -4.92
CA THR A 67 9.33 -0.37 -5.11
C THR A 67 8.39 -1.57 -5.18
N ALA A 68 7.42 -1.68 -4.28
CA ALA A 68 6.43 -2.74 -4.30
C ALA A 68 5.65 -2.76 -5.63
N GLU A 69 5.28 -1.59 -6.14
CA GLU A 69 4.64 -1.44 -7.45
C GLU A 69 5.52 -1.94 -8.59
N THR A 70 6.77 -1.49 -8.69
CA THR A 70 7.67 -1.90 -9.79
C THR A 70 8.00 -3.39 -9.76
N HIS A 71 8.00 -4.00 -8.58
CA HIS A 71 8.22 -5.44 -8.40
C HIS A 71 6.94 -6.29 -8.53
N GLY A 72 5.79 -5.66 -8.77
CA GLY A 72 4.54 -6.38 -9.06
C GLY A 72 3.84 -6.94 -7.82
N PHE A 73 4.05 -6.36 -6.64
CA PHE A 73 3.27 -6.71 -5.46
C PHE A 73 1.77 -6.46 -5.69
N HIS A 74 0.94 -7.27 -5.06
CA HIS A 74 -0.50 -7.24 -5.24
C HIS A 74 -1.16 -6.03 -4.54
N ARG A 75 -0.77 -5.76 -3.29
CA ARG A 75 -1.26 -4.61 -2.51
C ARG A 75 -0.22 -4.12 -1.50
N PHE A 76 -0.39 -2.88 -1.06
CA PHE A 76 0.38 -2.25 0.00
C PHE A 76 -0.58 -1.65 1.02
N TRP A 77 -0.54 -2.16 2.24
CA TRP A 77 -1.38 -1.69 3.32
C TRP A 77 -0.58 -0.93 4.36
N VAL A 78 -1.22 0.04 4.99
CA VAL A 78 -0.66 0.78 6.12
C VAL A 78 -1.44 0.46 7.39
N ALA A 79 -0.73 0.25 8.49
CA ALA A 79 -1.34 0.02 9.79
C ALA A 79 -1.72 1.35 10.48
N GLU A 80 -2.66 1.32 11.41
CA GLU A 80 -2.98 2.45 12.29
C GLU A 80 -2.39 2.21 13.68
N HIS A 81 -1.61 3.17 14.20
CA HIS A 81 -1.12 3.15 15.57
C HIS A 81 -1.14 4.56 16.17
N HIS A 82 -1.46 4.65 17.45
CA HIS A 82 -1.53 5.89 18.22
C HIS A 82 -0.56 5.81 19.40
N SER A 83 -0.04 6.97 19.83
CA SER A 83 0.82 7.07 21.02
C SER A 83 2.07 6.18 20.99
N MET A 84 2.56 5.80 19.80
CA MET A 84 3.74 4.96 19.60
C MET A 84 4.82 5.72 18.82
N PRO A 85 5.81 6.36 19.49
CA PRO A 85 6.83 7.17 18.82
C PRO A 85 7.65 6.43 17.74
N GLY A 86 7.73 5.10 17.82
CA GLY A 86 8.38 4.25 16.82
C GLY A 86 7.57 4.02 15.55
N ILE A 87 6.36 4.57 15.43
CA ILE A 87 5.44 4.35 14.31
C ILE A 87 4.85 5.69 13.88
N ALA A 88 5.03 6.04 12.59
CA ALA A 88 4.53 7.31 12.03
C ALA A 88 3.11 7.22 11.45
N SER A 89 2.53 6.02 11.34
CA SER A 89 1.22 5.81 10.70
C SER A 89 0.07 5.83 11.71
N SER A 90 -0.51 7.00 11.94
CA SER A 90 -1.68 7.20 12.83
C SER A 90 -2.98 7.52 12.09
N SER A 91 -2.91 7.94 10.83
CA SER A 91 -4.08 8.25 10.00
C SER A 91 -3.98 7.54 8.64
N PRO A 92 -4.52 6.32 8.52
CA PRO A 92 -4.43 5.54 7.28
C PRO A 92 -4.97 6.30 6.08
N ALA A 93 -6.11 6.99 6.20
CA ALA A 93 -6.71 7.70 5.06
C ALA A 93 -5.79 8.79 4.49
N VAL A 94 -5.12 9.56 5.37
CA VAL A 94 -4.18 10.61 4.96
C VAL A 94 -2.95 10.01 4.28
N LEU A 95 -2.35 8.98 4.88
CA LEU A 95 -1.18 8.32 4.31
C LEU A 95 -1.52 7.64 2.97
N LEU A 96 -2.67 7.00 2.87
CA LEU A 96 -3.15 6.38 1.62
C LEU A 96 -3.37 7.40 0.51
N ALA A 97 -3.94 8.56 0.81
CA ALA A 97 -4.07 9.65 -0.17
C ALA A 97 -2.69 10.07 -0.71
N HIS A 98 -1.70 10.18 0.18
CA HIS A 98 -0.34 10.51 -0.21
C HIS A 98 0.29 9.40 -1.08
N LEU A 99 0.17 8.13 -0.69
CA LEU A 99 0.70 7.00 -1.46
C LEU A 99 0.01 6.85 -2.84
N ALA A 100 -1.30 7.13 -2.92
CA ALA A 100 -2.07 7.10 -4.16
C ALA A 100 -1.56 8.13 -5.17
N ALA A 101 -1.14 9.31 -4.69
CA ALA A 101 -0.51 10.33 -5.55
C ALA A 101 0.88 9.93 -6.06
N HIS A 102 1.54 8.92 -5.46
CA HIS A 102 2.90 8.51 -5.79
C HIS A 102 3.02 7.13 -6.44
N THR A 103 1.90 6.45 -6.69
CA THR A 103 1.80 5.12 -7.33
C THR A 103 0.65 5.08 -8.32
N GLY A 104 0.76 4.30 -9.40
CA GLY A 104 -0.20 4.32 -10.52
C GLY A 104 -1.18 3.15 -10.59
N THR A 105 -0.80 1.98 -10.10
CA THR A 105 -1.43 0.68 -10.34
C THR A 105 -1.54 -0.18 -9.09
N LEU A 106 -0.68 0.04 -8.09
CA LEU A 106 -0.68 -0.70 -6.83
C LEU A 106 -2.00 -0.47 -6.08
N ARG A 107 -2.58 -1.55 -5.55
CA ARG A 107 -3.70 -1.47 -4.60
C ARG A 107 -3.19 -0.96 -3.25
N LEU A 108 -3.89 -0.01 -2.68
CA LEU A 108 -3.54 0.65 -1.42
C LEU A 108 -4.65 0.43 -0.42
N GLY A 109 -4.32 0.21 0.86
CA GLY A 109 -5.35 0.04 1.86
C GLY A 109 -4.93 0.15 3.30
N SER A 110 -5.91 0.05 4.19
CA SER A 110 -5.67 -0.02 5.63
C SER A 110 -5.54 -1.46 6.09
N GLY A 111 -4.55 -1.73 6.94
CA GLY A 111 -4.36 -3.03 7.61
C GLY A 111 -4.33 -2.97 9.13
N GLY A 112 -5.25 -2.31 9.84
CA GLY A 112 -6.57 -1.80 9.42
C GLY A 112 -6.91 -0.50 10.14
N VAL A 113 -7.98 0.17 9.69
CA VAL A 113 -8.56 1.31 10.43
C VAL A 113 -9.11 0.78 11.74
N MET A 114 -8.70 1.36 12.86
CA MET A 114 -9.17 1.00 14.20
C MET A 114 -10.57 1.58 14.42
N LEU A 115 -11.55 0.99 13.74
CA LEU A 115 -12.92 1.51 13.65
C LEU A 115 -13.56 1.90 14.99
N PRO A 116 -13.32 1.21 16.13
CA PRO A 116 -13.82 1.68 17.44
C PRO A 116 -13.42 3.10 17.83
N ASN A 117 -12.35 3.66 17.26
CA ASN A 117 -11.84 5.01 17.56
C ASN A 117 -12.43 6.09 16.64
N HIS A 118 -13.21 5.72 15.62
CA HIS A 118 -13.69 6.64 14.60
C HIS A 118 -15.21 6.54 14.43
N ALA A 119 -15.85 7.65 14.06
CA ALA A 119 -17.22 7.60 13.58
C ALA A 119 -17.27 6.81 12.25
N PRO A 120 -18.10 5.77 12.12
CA PRO A 120 -18.15 4.96 10.89
C PRO A 120 -18.46 5.78 9.63
N LEU A 121 -19.26 6.84 9.74
CA LEU A 121 -19.55 7.76 8.63
C LEU A 121 -18.29 8.45 8.12
N VAL A 122 -17.42 8.93 9.02
CA VAL A 122 -16.15 9.59 8.64
C VAL A 122 -15.24 8.61 7.90
N VAL A 123 -15.16 7.37 8.37
CA VAL A 123 -14.37 6.33 7.69
C VAL A 123 -14.95 6.04 6.30
N ALA A 124 -16.27 5.93 6.18
CA ALA A 124 -16.94 5.70 4.90
C ALA A 124 -16.69 6.85 3.91
N GLU A 125 -16.79 8.10 4.34
CA GLU A 125 -16.55 9.29 3.51
C GLU A 125 -15.09 9.40 3.07
N GLN A 126 -14.14 9.15 3.99
CA GLN A 126 -12.71 9.16 3.68
C GLN A 126 -12.35 8.11 2.64
N PHE A 127 -12.78 6.86 2.83
CA PHE A 127 -12.47 5.77 1.90
C PHE A 127 -13.27 5.86 0.60
N GLY A 128 -14.49 6.40 0.63
CA GLY A 128 -15.25 6.74 -0.57
C GLY A 128 -14.55 7.82 -1.40
N THR A 129 -13.98 8.84 -0.75
CA THR A 129 -13.18 9.88 -1.42
C THR A 129 -11.89 9.30 -2.00
N LEU A 130 -11.18 8.46 -1.24
CA LEU A 130 -9.98 7.76 -1.74
C LEU A 130 -10.29 6.91 -2.97
N GLU A 131 -11.41 6.17 -2.96
CA GLU A 131 -11.84 5.36 -4.10
C GLU A 131 -12.17 6.25 -5.31
N ALA A 132 -12.77 7.42 -5.11
CA ALA A 132 -12.98 8.38 -6.19
C ALA A 132 -11.66 8.95 -6.75
N LEU A 133 -10.65 9.16 -5.91
CA LEU A 133 -9.32 9.64 -6.32
C LEU A 133 -8.47 8.56 -6.98
N ALA A 134 -8.63 7.29 -6.60
CA ALA A 134 -7.89 6.15 -7.13
C ALA A 134 -8.81 4.95 -7.40
N PRO A 135 -9.66 5.02 -8.45
CA PRO A 135 -10.71 4.03 -8.71
C PRO A 135 -10.18 2.61 -8.86
N GLY A 136 -10.83 1.67 -8.19
CA GLY A 136 -10.53 0.24 -8.20
C GLY A 136 -9.28 -0.16 -7.42
N ARG A 137 -8.62 0.78 -6.75
CA ARG A 137 -7.32 0.57 -6.09
C ARG A 137 -7.38 0.63 -4.56
N ILE A 138 -8.50 0.97 -3.95
CA ILE A 138 -8.58 1.18 -2.50
C ILE A 138 -9.16 -0.04 -1.77
N ASP A 139 -8.47 -0.49 -0.74
CA ASP A 139 -8.92 -1.52 0.21
C ASP A 139 -9.22 -0.86 1.58
N LEU A 140 -10.44 -1.06 2.11
CA LEU A 140 -10.77 -0.71 3.50
C LEU A 140 -10.68 -1.97 4.38
N GLY A 141 -9.53 -2.17 5.04
CA GLY A 141 -9.39 -3.14 6.11
C GLY A 141 -9.74 -2.53 7.47
N LEU A 142 -10.51 -3.27 8.28
CA LEU A 142 -10.98 -2.84 9.59
C LEU A 142 -10.26 -3.62 10.71
N GLY A 143 -9.73 -2.88 11.68
CA GLY A 143 -9.11 -3.38 12.90
C GLY A 143 -10.13 -3.46 14.05
N ARG A 144 -9.91 -4.42 14.95
CA ARG A 144 -10.79 -4.67 16.12
C ARG A 144 -10.27 -4.06 17.43
N ALA A 145 -8.98 -3.76 17.50
CA ALA A 145 -8.35 -3.28 18.73
C ALA A 145 -8.48 -1.75 18.84
N PRO A 146 -8.83 -1.21 20.03
CA PRO A 146 -8.88 0.24 20.28
C PRO A 146 -7.48 0.87 20.35
N GLY A 147 -6.42 0.07 20.34
CA GLY A 147 -5.03 0.53 20.43
C GLY A 147 -4.49 0.34 21.83
N THR A 148 -3.24 0.75 22.04
CA THR A 148 -2.60 0.74 23.36
C THR A 148 -2.98 1.95 24.22
N ASP A 149 -3.90 2.80 23.75
CA ASP A 149 -4.40 3.90 24.56
C ASP A 149 -5.17 3.32 25.76
N ARG A 150 -4.77 3.75 26.97
CA ARG A 150 -5.43 3.32 28.20
C ARG A 150 -6.90 3.74 28.14
N ALA A 151 -7.80 2.85 28.55
CA ALA A 151 -9.18 3.21 28.82
C ALA A 151 -9.20 4.39 29.82
N THR A 152 -9.80 5.51 29.42
CA THR A 152 -10.15 6.65 30.28
C THR A 152 -11.47 6.40 30.98
#